data_AF-A0A2N8KDS3-F1
#
_entry.id   AF-A0A2N8KDS3-F1
#
_cell.length_a   1.000
_cell.length_b   1.000
_cell.length_c   1.000
_cell.angle_alpha   90.00
_cell.angle_beta   90.00
_cell.angle_gamma   90.00
#
_symmetry.space_group_name_H-M   'P 1'
#
loop_
_entity.id
_entity.type
_entity.pdbx_description
1 polymer ?
#
loop_
_entity_poly.entity_id
_entity_poly.type
_entity_poly.pdbx_seq_one_letter_code
_entity_poly.pdbx_strand_id
1 'polypeptide(L)'
;MTTTTTAAQPVGPEAAEQMAVRMVRDYLNACCMTDRNQIGNYLMKLASVGAVVMAQAEGSESAAQRLEATAAWVRRTMPAEPAKMEPMQ
;
A
#
# COMPACT_ATOMS: atom_id res chain seq x y z
N MET A 1 11.25 23.65 -32.26
CA MET A 1 11.42 22.25 -31.82
C MET A 1 10.32 21.95 -30.82
N THR A 2 9.24 21.28 -31.25
CA THR A 2 8.15 20.86 -30.37
C THR A 2 8.47 19.47 -29.84
N THR A 3 8.87 19.38 -28.57
CA THR A 3 8.98 18.10 -27.85
C THR A 3 7.57 17.62 -27.54
N THR A 4 7.07 16.68 -28.34
CA THR A 4 5.86 15.93 -28.03
C THR A 4 6.18 14.99 -26.85
N THR A 5 5.80 15.36 -25.64
CA THR A 5 5.78 14.43 -24.51
C THR A 5 4.67 13.43 -24.76
N THR A 6 5.01 12.25 -25.30
CA THR A 6 4.07 11.13 -25.37
C THR A 6 3.65 10.78 -23.94
N ALA A 7 2.38 10.99 -23.59
CA ALA A 7 1.84 10.59 -22.31
C ALA A 7 2.03 9.07 -22.15
N ALA A 8 2.77 8.66 -21.11
CA ALA A 8 2.94 7.25 -20.79
C ALA A 8 1.56 6.64 -20.49
N GLN A 9 1.30 5.45 -21.02
CA GLN A 9 0.07 4.72 -20.71
C GLN A 9 0.00 4.39 -19.22
N PRO A 10 -1.19 4.38 -18.60
CA PRO A 10 -1.36 3.90 -17.24
C PRO A 10 -0.82 2.47 -17.12
N VAL A 11 -0.09 2.21 -16.03
CA VAL A 11 0.37 0.86 -15.70
C VAL A 11 -0.84 -0.04 -15.42
N GLY A 12 -0.75 -1.31 -15.83
CA GLY A 12 -1.79 -2.29 -15.54
C GLY A 12 -1.87 -2.62 -14.03
N PRO A 13 -3.00 -3.16 -13.54
CA PRO A 13 -3.22 -3.44 -12.12
C PRO A 13 -2.13 -4.35 -11.51
N GLU A 14 -1.77 -5.44 -12.17
CA GLU A 14 -0.76 -6.38 -11.69
C GLU A 14 0.62 -5.72 -11.55
N ALA A 15 1.02 -4.90 -12.54
CA ALA A 15 2.27 -4.14 -12.48
C ALA A 15 2.24 -3.12 -11.34
N ALA A 16 1.10 -2.47 -11.11
CA ALA A 16 0.92 -1.55 -9.98
C ALA A 16 1.04 -2.27 -8.63
N GLU A 17 0.46 -3.47 -8.48
CA GLU A 17 0.57 -4.30 -7.28
C GLU A 17 2.02 -4.72 -7.01
N GLN A 18 2.75 -5.17 -8.04
CA GLN A 18 4.16 -5.54 -7.90
C GLN A 18 5.02 -4.35 -7.46
N MET A 19 4.76 -3.16 -8.00
CA MET A 19 5.44 -1.92 -7.55
C MET A 19 5.08 -1.57 -6.11
N ALA A 20 3.81 -1.73 -5.71
CA ALA A 20 3.37 -1.48 -4.34
C ALA A 20 4.06 -2.42 -3.34
N VAL A 21 4.19 -3.72 -3.66
CA VAL A 21 4.91 -4.69 -2.82
C VAL A 21 6.36 -4.27 -2.61
N ARG A 22 7.06 -3.85 -3.68
CA ARG A 22 8.44 -3.35 -3.59
C ARG A 22 8.53 -2.10 -2.73
N MET A 23 7.65 -1.12 -2.95
CA MET A 23 7.60 0.11 -2.16
C MET A 23 7.38 -0.16 -0.67
N VAL A 24 6.47 -1.07 -0.32
CA VAL A 24 6.21 -1.47 1.08
C VAL A 24 7.47 -2.07 1.70
N ARG A 25 8.18 -2.93 0.97
CA ARG A 25 9.43 -3.52 1.44
C ARG A 25 10.50 -2.47 1.67
N ASP A 26 10.73 -1.59 0.70
CA ASP A 26 11.74 -0.55 0.78
C ASP A 26 11.44 0.42 1.93
N TYR A 27 10.16 0.76 2.11
CA TYR A 27 9.69 1.56 3.23
C TYR A 27 9.97 0.89 4.59
N LEU A 28 9.64 -0.39 4.75
CA LEU A 28 9.89 -1.13 5.99
C LEU A 28 11.39 -1.26 6.28
N ASN A 29 12.21 -1.52 5.27
CA ASN A 29 13.66 -1.56 5.40
C ASN A 29 14.22 -0.20 5.85
N ALA A 30 13.74 0.90 5.25
CA ALA A 30 14.14 2.25 5.61
C ALA A 30 13.68 2.66 7.03
N CYS A 31 12.66 2.01 7.59
CA CYS A 31 12.23 2.25 8.97
C CYS A 31 13.18 1.64 10.02
N CYS A 32 14.20 0.88 9.61
CA CYS A 32 15.24 0.32 10.49
C CYS A 32 14.68 -0.33 11.77
N MET A 33 13.64 -1.14 11.62
CA MET A 33 12.90 -1.73 12.74
C MET A 33 13.79 -2.65 13.57
N THR A 34 13.64 -2.58 14.90
CA THR A 34 14.37 -3.43 15.85
C THR A 34 13.52 -4.57 16.41
N ASP A 35 12.20 -4.50 16.27
CA ASP A 35 11.24 -5.51 16.70
C ASP A 35 10.15 -5.69 15.62
N ARG A 36 9.81 -6.95 15.33
CA ARG A 36 8.74 -7.35 14.41
C ARG A 36 7.38 -6.78 14.82
N ASN A 37 7.13 -6.56 16.11
CA ASN A 37 5.88 -5.95 16.59
C ASN A 37 5.70 -4.49 16.09
N GLN A 38 6.77 -3.83 15.62
CA GLN A 38 6.70 -2.48 15.07
C GLN A 38 6.14 -2.43 13.64
N ILE A 39 6.11 -3.56 12.92
CA ILE A 39 5.70 -3.61 11.51
C ILE A 39 4.30 -3.05 11.32
N GLY A 40 3.34 -3.46 12.15
CA GLY A 40 1.96 -2.98 12.06
C GLY A 40 1.85 -1.46 12.23
N ASN A 41 2.62 -0.89 13.16
CA ASN A 41 2.64 0.56 13.40
C ASN A 41 3.18 1.34 12.19
N TYR A 42 4.28 0.88 11.58
CA TYR A 42 4.82 1.55 10.38
C TYR A 42 3.93 1.35 9.16
N LEU A 43 3.42 0.14 8.92
CA LEU A 43 2.47 -0.10 7.84
C LEU A 43 1.20 0.75 7.98
N MET A 44 0.72 0.97 9.21
CA MET A 44 -0.44 1.84 9.43
C MET A 44 -0.17 3.30 9.04
N LYS A 45 1.06 3.80 9.24
CA LYS A 45 1.44 5.14 8.75
C LYS A 45 1.40 5.20 7.23
N LEU A 46 1.96 4.20 6.56
CA LEU A 46 1.93 4.12 5.09
C LEU A 46 0.49 4.05 4.56
N ALA A 47 -0.35 3.20 5.17
CA ALA A 47 -1.77 3.10 4.84
C ALA A 47 -2.52 4.43 5.07
N SER A 48 -2.24 5.13 6.16
CA SER A 48 -2.86 6.42 6.49
C SER A 48 -2.50 7.50 5.47
N VAL A 49 -1.23 7.59 5.08
CA VAL A 49 -0.79 8.55 4.05
C VAL A 49 -1.43 8.21 2.70
N GLY A 50 -1.46 6.93 2.31
CA GLY A 50 -2.14 6.47 1.10
C GLY A 50 -3.63 6.82 1.10
N ALA A 51 -4.31 6.62 2.23
CA ALA A 51 -5.71 6.98 2.43
C ALA A 51 -5.95 8.49 2.27
N VAL A 52 -5.09 9.33 2.84
CA VAL A 52 -5.19 10.79 2.69
C VAL A 52 -4.99 11.21 1.23
N VAL A 53 -3.98 10.66 0.53
CA VAL A 53 -3.76 10.95 -0.89
C VAL A 53 -4.95 10.51 -1.74
N MET A 54 -5.52 9.34 -1.45
CA MET A 54 -6.73 8.85 -2.10
C MET A 54 -7.91 9.79 -1.85
N ALA A 55 -8.14 10.21 -0.60
CA ALA A 55 -9.20 11.16 -0.25
C ALA A 55 -9.04 12.52 -0.96
N GLN A 56 -7.80 12.99 -1.15
CA GLN A 56 -7.54 14.20 -1.93
C GLN A 56 -7.84 14.02 -3.43
N ALA A 57 -7.68 12.80 -3.95
CA ALA A 57 -7.90 12.51 -5.37
C ALA A 57 -9.37 12.22 -5.73
N GLU A 58 -10.10 11.50 -4.87
CA GLU A 58 -11.46 11.01 -5.17
C GLU A 58 -12.52 11.38 -4.12
N GLY A 59 -12.15 12.14 -3.09
CA GLY A 59 -13.04 12.52 -1.98
C GLY A 59 -13.00 11.55 -0.79
N SER A 60 -13.28 12.08 0.40
CA SER A 60 -13.14 11.33 1.66
C SER A 60 -14.09 10.13 1.78
N GLU A 61 -15.33 10.26 1.29
CA GLU A 61 -16.32 9.19 1.35
C GLU A 61 -15.93 7.98 0.49
N SER A 62 -15.53 8.23 -0.76
CA SER A 62 -15.05 7.16 -1.67
C SER A 62 -13.82 6.46 -1.10
N ALA A 63 -12.85 7.24 -0.61
CA ALA A 63 -11.65 6.69 -0.01
C ALA A 63 -11.96 5.83 1.24
N ALA A 64 -12.88 6.29 2.09
CA ALA A 64 -13.33 5.53 3.27
C ALA A 64 -13.99 4.20 2.86
N GLN A 65 -14.92 4.21 1.91
CA GLN A 65 -15.59 3.00 1.43
C GLN A 65 -14.59 1.96 0.87
N ARG A 66 -13.57 2.39 0.12
CA ARG A 66 -12.52 1.49 -0.37
C ARG A 66 -11.70 0.86 0.75
N LEU A 67 -11.36 1.63 1.78
CA LEU A 67 -10.61 1.14 2.94
C LEU A 67 -11.45 0.16 3.76
N GLU A 68 -12.73 0.44 3.96
CA GLU A 68 -13.67 -0.46 4.63
C GLU A 68 -13.82 -1.78 3.87
N ALA A 69 -13.95 -1.74 2.54
CA ALA A 69 -14.00 -2.93 1.71
C ALA A 69 -12.70 -3.74 1.79
N THR A 70 -11.55 -3.07 1.84
CA THR A 70 -10.24 -3.71 2.03
C THR A 70 -10.15 -4.38 3.39
N ALA A 71 -10.57 -3.70 4.45
CA ALA A 71 -10.60 -4.26 5.80
C ALA A 71 -11.53 -5.48 5.92
N ALA A 72 -12.69 -5.44 5.25
CA ALA A 72 -13.60 -6.58 5.16
C ALA A 72 -12.97 -7.77 4.41
N TRP A 73 -12.23 -7.51 3.32
CA TRP A 73 -11.50 -8.54 2.59
C TRP A 73 -10.43 -9.19 3.48
N VAL A 74 -9.57 -8.39 4.13
CA VAL A 74 -8.50 -8.87 5.03
C VAL A 74 -9.07 -9.79 6.10
N ARG A 75 -10.18 -9.38 6.74
CA ARG A 75 -10.85 -10.19 7.78
C ARG A 75 -11.31 -11.55 7.27
N ARG A 76 -11.69 -11.64 6.00
CA ARG A 76 -12.22 -12.86 5.38
C ARG A 76 -11.11 -13.78 4.85
N THR A 77 -10.00 -13.22 4.36
CA THR A 77 -9.02 -13.97 3.56
C THR A 77 -7.66 -14.16 4.23
N MET A 78 -7.31 -13.32 5.21
CA MET A 78 -6.02 -13.41 5.90
C MET A 78 -6.14 -14.25 7.18
N PRO A 79 -5.05 -14.93 7.61
CA PRO A 79 -5.06 -15.71 8.84
C PRO A 79 -5.30 -14.82 10.07
N ALA A 80 -6.02 -15.37 11.06
CA ALA A 80 -6.36 -14.66 12.30
C ALA A 80 -5.13 -14.39 13.19
N GLU A 81 -4.15 -15.28 13.16
CA GLU A 81 -2.85 -15.08 13.79
C GLU A 81 -1.83 -14.64 12.75
N PRO A 82 -0.85 -13.77 13.10
CA PRO A 82 0.21 -13.38 12.19
C PRO A 82 0.89 -14.62 11.61
N ALA A 83 0.79 -14.81 10.29
CA ALA A 83 1.58 -15.81 9.62
C ALA A 83 3.07 -15.53 9.90
N LYS A 84 3.90 -16.58 9.89
CA LYS A 84 5.35 -16.42 9.80
C LYS A 84 5.64 -15.73 8.46
N MET A 85 5.63 -14.41 8.45
CA MET A 85 6.28 -13.61 7.42
C MET A 85 7.73 -14.07 7.39
N GLU A 86 8.05 -14.84 6.35
CA GLU A 86 9.41 -14.98 5.87
C GLU A 86 9.98 -13.58 5.58
N PRO A 87 11.31 -13.40 5.55
CA PRO A 87 11.91 -12.15 5.10
C PRO A 87 11.27 -11.74 3.77
N MET A 88 10.74 -10.52 3.69
CA MET A 88 10.28 -9.96 2.42
C MET A 88 11.55 -9.74 1.56
N GLN A 89 11.95 -10.75 0.78
CA GLN A 89 13.15 -10.73 -0.09
C GLN A 89 13.01 -9.84 -1.29
#